data_AF-A0A7X9DXY2-F1
#
_entry.id   AF-A0A7X9DXY2-F1
#
_cell.length_a   1.000
_cell.length_b   1.000
_cell.length_c   1.000
_cell.angle_alpha   90.00
_cell.angle_beta   90.00
_cell.angle_gamma   90.00
#
_symmetry.space_group_name_H-M   'P 1'
#
loop_
_entity.id
_entity.type
_entity.pdbx_description
1 polymer ?
#
loop_
_entity_poly.entity_id
_entity_poly.type
_entity_poly.pdbx_seq_one_letter_code
_entity_poly.pdbx_strand_id
1 'polypeptide(L)'
;MRIALLWGGLLVVGLSAPAYAQSLFERCEKEKADIASMKNQAVGMDGEIGAIDQKIEKIRRRLQEFEARRAAKQREKGELLQNIARREAELNRTCSPLRECEKMEQEIERLKQRQAGVANTLRAIQNDIRDRNTEVNRLNGEVDRIENSYRQLNCDNLVPGQTDQATIDRCSALFSDWNRLQTDINRLSNSLRDLRNRYNQVASQLAGISAEIARLLARMRGPCGHSPRLAELEAMERDSNAFGSIRTDLDDMDRKVLRFKGLKVIQPKMRPMIRPADDKDKKPKIRPH
;
A
#
# COMPACT_ATOMS: atom_id res chain seq x y z
N MET A 1 21.05 -64.74 54.76
CA MET A 1 21.04 -65.91 55.67
C MET A 1 22.46 -66.11 56.19
N ARG A 2 22.67 -65.83 57.47
CA ARG A 2 23.90 -66.12 58.23
C ARG A 2 23.64 -67.41 59.00
N ILE A 3 24.51 -68.40 58.91
CA ILE A 3 24.60 -69.46 59.91
C ILE A 3 26.07 -69.63 60.26
N ALA A 4 26.37 -69.30 61.51
CA ALA A 4 27.67 -69.42 62.16
C ALA A 4 27.78 -70.78 62.86
N LEU A 5 29.00 -71.31 62.83
CA LEU A 5 29.50 -72.47 63.56
C LEU A 5 29.68 -72.18 65.07
N LEU A 6 29.49 -73.20 65.91
CA LEU A 6 30.02 -73.37 67.29
C LEU A 6 29.85 -74.88 67.63
N TRP A 7 30.86 -75.75 67.60
CA TRP A 7 32.02 -76.03 68.49
C TRP A 7 31.69 -76.53 69.92
N GLY A 8 32.30 -77.69 70.27
CA GLY A 8 32.50 -78.28 71.63
C GLY A 8 31.70 -79.56 71.88
N GLY A 9 32.25 -80.79 71.88
CA GLY A 9 33.22 -81.41 72.82
C GLY A 9 32.44 -82.29 73.83
N LEU A 10 32.78 -83.51 74.27
CA LEU A 10 33.96 -84.38 74.22
C LEU A 10 33.55 -85.83 74.63
N LEU A 11 34.23 -86.83 74.04
CA LEU A 11 34.45 -88.27 74.34
C LEU A 11 33.97 -88.91 75.67
N VAL A 12 33.58 -90.20 75.61
CA VAL A 12 34.38 -91.40 76.01
C VAL A 12 33.65 -92.69 75.59
N VAL A 13 34.26 -93.55 74.74
CA VAL A 13 34.21 -95.03 74.87
C VAL A 13 35.52 -95.57 74.31
N GLY A 14 36.21 -96.40 75.10
CA GLY A 14 37.53 -96.93 74.77
C GLY A 14 37.53 -98.27 74.01
N LEU A 15 38.77 -98.64 73.68
CA LEU A 15 39.28 -99.99 73.44
C LEU A 15 38.84 -100.72 72.16
N SER A 16 39.68 -100.62 71.13
CA SER A 16 40.40 -101.77 70.54
C SER A 16 41.28 -101.32 69.36
N ALA A 17 42.58 -101.64 69.42
CA ALA A 17 43.47 -101.71 68.25
C ALA A 17 43.21 -103.05 67.51
N PRO A 18 43.57 -103.28 66.22
CA PRO A 18 44.60 -102.59 65.42
C PRO A 18 44.22 -102.35 63.93
N ALA A 19 44.20 -101.10 63.43
CA ALA A 19 43.99 -100.85 61.98
C ALA A 19 44.61 -99.52 61.46
N TYR A 20 45.74 -99.09 62.04
CA TYR A 20 46.33 -97.79 61.74
C TYR A 20 47.28 -97.75 60.52
N ALA A 21 47.56 -98.89 59.87
CA ALA A 21 48.40 -98.92 58.67
C ALA A 21 47.63 -99.10 57.33
N GLN A 22 46.44 -99.74 57.34
CA GLN A 22 45.59 -99.85 56.14
C GLN A 22 44.70 -98.61 55.91
N SER A 23 44.37 -97.86 56.97
CA SER A 23 43.45 -96.72 56.91
C SER A 23 44.09 -95.39 56.47
N LEU A 24 45.42 -95.27 56.51
CA LEU A 24 46.16 -94.10 56.04
C LEU A 24 46.50 -94.19 54.55
N PHE A 25 46.79 -95.40 54.03
CA PHE A 25 47.06 -95.61 52.61
C PHE A 25 45.79 -95.41 51.76
N GLU A 26 44.64 -95.96 52.17
CA GLU A 26 43.35 -95.72 51.48
C GLU A 26 42.93 -94.26 51.51
N ARG A 27 43.18 -93.53 52.62
CA ARG A 27 42.96 -92.07 52.66
C ARG A 27 43.90 -91.33 51.74
N CYS A 28 45.16 -91.73 51.67
CA CYS A 28 46.14 -91.12 50.77
C CYS A 28 45.76 -91.33 49.29
N GLU A 29 45.33 -92.53 48.91
CA GLU A 29 44.86 -92.82 47.55
C GLU A 29 43.56 -92.07 47.21
N LYS A 30 42.64 -91.97 48.17
CA LYS A 30 41.42 -91.16 48.03
C LYS A 30 41.75 -89.67 47.87
N GLU A 31 42.63 -89.12 48.70
CA GLU A 31 43.07 -87.73 48.58
C GLU A 31 43.81 -87.47 47.27
N LYS A 32 44.62 -88.41 46.77
CA LYS A 32 45.21 -88.31 45.43
C LYS A 32 44.15 -88.28 44.33
N ALA A 33 43.13 -89.11 44.43
CA ALA A 33 42.02 -89.13 43.48
C ALA A 33 41.20 -87.83 43.54
N ASP A 34 40.95 -87.30 44.73
CA ASP A 34 40.27 -86.01 44.94
C ASP A 34 41.13 -84.85 44.41
N ILE A 35 42.45 -84.86 44.64
CA ILE A 35 43.39 -83.88 44.07
C ILE A 35 43.40 -83.98 42.54
N ALA A 36 43.41 -85.18 41.97
CA ALA A 36 43.35 -85.37 40.52
C ALA A 36 42.03 -84.87 39.93
N SER A 37 40.91 -85.11 40.62
CA SER A 37 39.59 -84.61 40.25
C SER A 37 39.52 -83.09 40.32
N MET A 38 39.97 -82.49 41.43
CA MET A 38 40.06 -81.03 41.60
C MET A 38 40.99 -80.40 40.55
N LYS A 39 42.10 -81.05 40.20
CA LYS A 39 43.01 -80.59 39.14
C LYS A 39 42.34 -80.61 37.78
N ASN A 40 41.57 -81.64 37.47
CA ASN A 40 40.81 -81.72 36.21
C ASN A 40 39.68 -80.66 36.17
N GLN A 41 39.00 -80.42 37.29
CA GLN A 41 38.02 -79.34 37.41
C GLN A 41 38.67 -77.96 37.24
N ALA A 42 39.84 -77.73 37.82
CA ALA A 42 40.60 -76.49 37.64
C ALA A 42 40.96 -76.25 36.16
N VAL A 43 41.46 -77.28 35.47
CA VAL A 43 41.75 -77.21 34.03
C VAL A 43 40.48 -76.96 33.20
N GLY A 44 39.34 -77.54 33.59
CA GLY A 44 38.05 -77.29 32.96
C GLY A 44 37.58 -75.83 33.13
N MET A 45 37.71 -75.29 34.34
CA MET A 45 37.40 -73.89 34.64
C MET A 45 38.31 -72.93 33.88
N ASP A 46 39.61 -73.22 33.74
CA ASP A 46 40.53 -72.42 32.93
C ASP A 46 40.10 -72.38 31.45
N GLY A 47 39.58 -73.49 30.92
CA GLY A 47 39.02 -73.56 29.57
C GLY A 47 37.77 -72.67 29.40
N GLU A 48 36.88 -72.68 30.39
CA GLU A 48 35.68 -71.81 30.40
C GLU A 48 36.04 -70.33 30.52
N ILE A 49 36.99 -69.99 31.39
CA ILE A 49 37.52 -68.62 31.55
C ILE A 49 38.10 -68.13 30.22
N GLY A 50 38.93 -68.95 29.56
CA GLY A 50 39.49 -68.61 28.24
C GLY A 50 38.42 -68.38 27.17
N ALA A 51 37.34 -69.17 27.18
CA ALA A 51 36.20 -68.97 26.27
C ALA A 51 35.40 -67.69 26.58
N ILE A 52 35.27 -67.32 27.86
CA ILE A 52 34.66 -66.06 28.29
C ILE A 52 35.53 -64.87 27.87
N ASP A 53 36.85 -64.94 28.03
CA ASP A 53 37.78 -63.88 27.62
C ASP A 53 37.70 -63.60 26.11
N GLN A 54 37.61 -64.65 25.29
CA GLN A 54 37.38 -64.50 23.84
C GLN A 54 36.06 -63.79 23.52
N LYS A 55 34.99 -64.07 24.29
CA LYS A 55 33.70 -63.39 24.15
C LYS A 55 33.79 -61.92 24.57
N ILE A 56 34.49 -61.62 25.67
CA ILE A 56 34.73 -60.24 26.14
C ILE A 56 35.45 -59.43 25.06
N GLU A 57 36.51 -59.99 24.46
CA GLU A 57 37.23 -59.32 23.37
C GLU A 57 36.37 -59.10 22.13
N LYS A 58 35.53 -60.07 21.76
CA LYS A 58 34.57 -59.90 20.65
C LYS A 58 33.55 -58.79 20.94
N ILE A 59 33.06 -58.69 22.17
CA ILE A 59 32.14 -57.62 22.60
C ILE A 59 32.84 -56.26 22.57
N ARG A 60 34.07 -56.16 23.08
CA ARG A 60 34.87 -54.93 23.04
C ARG A 60 35.07 -54.41 21.62
N ARG A 61 35.40 -55.29 20.67
CA ARG A 61 35.52 -54.93 19.25
C ARG A 61 34.22 -54.42 18.65
N ARG A 62 33.09 -55.08 18.94
CA ARG A 62 31.76 -54.63 18.48
C ARG A 62 31.38 -53.28 19.09
N LEU A 63 31.72 -53.03 20.34
CA LEU A 63 31.49 -51.74 21.01
C LEU A 63 32.26 -50.62 20.30
N GLN A 64 33.56 -50.83 20.04
CA GLN A 64 34.39 -49.87 19.29
C GLN A 64 33.84 -49.60 17.88
N GLU A 65 33.36 -50.63 17.19
CA GLU A 65 32.73 -50.48 15.87
C GLU A 65 31.45 -49.64 15.95
N PHE A 66 30.59 -49.89 16.95
CA PHE A 66 29.37 -49.10 17.14
C PHE A 66 29.68 -47.65 17.52
N GLU A 67 30.71 -47.39 18.32
CA GLU A 67 31.17 -46.04 18.64
C GLU A 67 31.68 -45.30 17.39
N ALA A 68 32.48 -45.97 16.56
CA ALA A 68 32.95 -45.41 15.29
C ALA A 68 31.78 -45.11 14.33
N ARG A 69 30.81 -46.02 14.20
CA ARG A 69 29.60 -45.82 13.38
C ARG A 69 28.75 -44.66 13.90
N ARG A 70 28.57 -44.54 15.22
CA ARG A 70 27.86 -43.42 15.85
C ARG A 70 28.58 -42.10 15.57
N ALA A 71 29.90 -42.05 15.72
CA ALA A 71 30.70 -40.87 15.43
C ALA A 71 30.60 -40.48 13.94
N ALA A 72 30.66 -41.43 13.02
CA ALA A 72 30.49 -41.20 11.59
C ALA A 72 29.10 -40.62 11.27
N LYS A 73 28.04 -41.24 11.80
CA LYS A 73 26.66 -40.74 11.62
C LYS A 73 26.44 -39.37 12.25
N GLN A 74 27.12 -39.06 13.36
CA GLN A 74 27.08 -37.74 13.97
C GLN A 74 27.75 -36.68 13.09
N ARG A 75 28.86 -37.02 12.42
CA ARG A 75 29.50 -36.13 11.43
C ARG A 75 28.62 -35.89 10.22
N GLU A 76 28.05 -36.96 9.65
CA GLU A 76 27.10 -36.88 8.52
C GLU A 76 25.89 -35.99 8.86
N LYS A 77 25.32 -36.14 10.08
CA LYS A 77 24.27 -35.25 10.58
C LYS A 77 24.74 -33.79 10.65
N GLY A 78 25.95 -33.54 11.12
CA GLY A 78 26.54 -32.21 11.17
C GLY A 78 26.68 -31.57 9.78
N GLU A 79 27.18 -32.33 8.81
CA GLU A 79 27.30 -31.90 7.41
C GLU A 79 25.94 -31.60 6.78
N LEU A 80 24.94 -32.46 7.00
CA LEU A 80 23.57 -32.23 6.54
C LEU A 80 22.97 -30.95 7.12
N LEU A 81 23.14 -30.71 8.43
CA LEU A 81 22.65 -29.47 9.07
C LEU A 81 23.33 -28.22 8.50
N GLN A 82 24.63 -28.27 8.21
CA GLN A 82 25.32 -27.16 7.56
C GLN A 82 24.80 -26.93 6.13
N ASN A 83 24.54 -28.00 5.37
CA ASN A 83 23.98 -27.91 4.04
C ASN A 83 22.56 -27.32 4.04
N ILE A 84 21.72 -27.71 5.01
CA ILE A 84 20.39 -27.13 5.21
C ILE A 84 20.53 -25.63 5.49
N ALA A 85 21.36 -25.23 6.45
CA ALA A 85 21.55 -23.82 6.80
C ALA A 85 22.04 -22.98 5.60
N ARG A 86 22.95 -23.52 4.77
CA ARG A 86 23.40 -22.85 3.53
C ARG A 86 22.27 -22.67 2.54
N ARG A 87 21.47 -23.71 2.30
CA ARG A 87 20.33 -23.67 1.37
C ARG A 87 19.21 -22.76 1.87
N GLU A 88 18.94 -22.72 3.17
CA GLU A 88 17.98 -21.77 3.76
C GLU A 88 18.45 -20.32 3.59
N ALA A 89 19.74 -20.06 3.79
CA ALA A 89 20.32 -18.73 3.55
C ALA A 89 20.23 -18.33 2.08
N GLU A 90 20.48 -19.25 1.15
CA GLU A 90 20.31 -19.03 -0.29
C GLU A 90 18.85 -18.75 -0.66
N LEU A 91 17.92 -19.59 -0.20
CA LEU A 91 16.48 -19.41 -0.40
C LEU A 91 16.01 -18.04 0.11
N ASN A 92 16.44 -17.63 1.31
CA ASN A 92 16.09 -16.32 1.85
C ASN A 92 16.66 -15.18 0.99
N ARG A 93 17.88 -15.31 0.48
CA ARG A 93 18.49 -14.31 -0.41
C ARG A 93 17.74 -14.18 -1.73
N THR A 94 17.29 -15.28 -2.33
CA THR A 94 16.62 -15.26 -3.64
C THR A 94 15.12 -14.96 -3.54
N CYS A 95 14.43 -15.46 -2.52
CA CYS A 95 12.97 -15.40 -2.43
C CYS A 95 12.46 -14.21 -1.61
N SER A 96 13.24 -13.63 -0.70
CA SER A 96 12.80 -12.45 0.06
C SER A 96 12.48 -11.24 -0.84
N PRO A 97 13.34 -10.87 -1.82
CA PRO A 97 13.03 -9.77 -2.74
C PRO A 97 11.76 -10.01 -3.55
N LEU A 98 11.47 -11.25 -3.94
CA LEU A 98 10.25 -11.60 -4.68
C LEU A 98 8.99 -11.32 -3.87
N ARG A 99 8.99 -11.60 -2.55
CA ARG A 99 7.86 -11.27 -1.66
C ARG A 99 7.67 -9.76 -1.50
N GLU A 100 8.76 -9.00 -1.52
CA GLU A 100 8.68 -7.53 -1.52
C GLU A 100 8.13 -7.00 -2.84
N CYS A 101 8.51 -7.60 -3.96
CA CYS A 101 7.93 -7.30 -5.27
C CYS A 101 6.44 -7.56 -5.32
N GLU A 102 5.97 -8.70 -4.82
CA GLU A 102 4.53 -9.01 -4.76
C GLU A 102 3.74 -7.95 -3.97
N LYS A 103 4.29 -7.48 -2.83
CA LYS A 103 3.67 -6.38 -2.05
C LYS A 103 3.62 -5.08 -2.84
N MET A 104 4.70 -4.73 -3.55
CA MET A 104 4.73 -3.54 -4.39
C MET A 104 3.77 -3.66 -5.57
N GLU A 105 3.63 -4.82 -6.21
CA GLU A 105 2.64 -5.06 -7.26
C GLU A 105 1.20 -4.91 -6.77
N GLN A 106 0.90 -5.31 -5.52
CA GLN A 106 -0.40 -5.02 -4.90
C GLN A 106 -0.61 -3.52 -4.67
N GLU A 107 0.45 -2.78 -4.32
CA GLU A 107 0.42 -1.31 -4.19
C GLU A 107 0.12 -0.65 -5.55
N ILE A 108 0.68 -1.17 -6.65
CA ILE A 108 0.36 -0.74 -8.02
C ILE A 108 -1.14 -0.84 -8.29
N GLU A 109 -1.76 -1.98 -8.00
CA GLU A 109 -3.17 -2.18 -8.32
C GLU A 109 -4.07 -1.22 -7.53
N ARG A 110 -3.71 -0.92 -6.27
CA ARG A 110 -4.42 0.10 -5.47
C ARG A 110 -4.24 1.50 -6.03
N LEU A 111 -3.02 1.86 -6.45
CA LEU A 111 -2.74 3.15 -7.08
C LEU A 111 -3.51 3.31 -8.41
N LYS A 112 -3.56 2.25 -9.21
CA LYS A 112 -4.29 2.20 -10.48
C LYS A 112 -5.79 2.45 -10.27
N GLN A 113 -6.40 1.80 -9.28
CA GLN A 113 -7.80 2.03 -8.94
C GLN A 113 -8.06 3.48 -8.48
N ARG A 114 -7.18 4.03 -7.62
CA ARG A 114 -7.27 5.42 -7.18
C ARG A 114 -7.13 6.40 -8.34
N GLN A 115 -6.15 6.19 -9.22
CA GLN A 115 -5.92 7.04 -10.39
C GLN A 115 -7.10 6.98 -11.36
N ALA A 116 -7.67 5.79 -11.60
CA ALA A 116 -8.87 5.64 -12.44
C ALA A 116 -10.06 6.43 -11.87
N GLY A 117 -10.25 6.41 -10.55
CA GLY A 117 -11.26 7.22 -9.87
C GLY A 117 -11.05 8.72 -10.11
N VAL A 118 -9.83 9.22 -9.88
CA VAL A 118 -9.47 10.63 -10.12
C VAL A 118 -9.62 11.02 -11.59
N ALA A 119 -9.21 10.15 -12.52
CA ALA A 119 -9.36 10.38 -13.95
C ALA A 119 -10.84 10.48 -14.38
N ASN A 120 -11.72 9.66 -13.80
CA ASN A 120 -13.16 9.75 -14.05
C ASN A 120 -13.73 11.09 -13.56
N THR A 121 -13.33 11.55 -12.36
CA THR A 121 -13.72 12.87 -11.85
C THR A 121 -13.21 14.01 -12.74
N LEU A 122 -11.97 13.91 -13.26
CA LEU A 122 -11.44 14.90 -14.20
C LEU A 122 -12.22 14.95 -15.51
N ARG A 123 -12.63 13.80 -16.06
CA ARG A 123 -13.49 13.78 -17.26
C ARG A 123 -14.84 14.44 -16.99
N ALA A 124 -15.44 14.21 -15.82
CA ALA A 124 -16.68 14.88 -15.43
C ALA A 124 -16.50 16.40 -15.33
N ILE A 125 -15.43 16.87 -14.68
CA ILE A 125 -15.07 18.29 -14.63
C ILE A 125 -14.86 18.87 -16.04
N GLN A 126 -14.22 18.12 -16.94
CA GLN A 126 -14.01 18.57 -18.31
C GLN A 126 -15.34 18.71 -19.08
N ASN A 127 -16.33 17.85 -18.83
CA ASN A 127 -17.67 18.01 -19.39
C ASN A 127 -18.37 19.25 -18.80
N ASP A 128 -18.33 19.42 -17.47
CA ASP A 128 -18.87 20.62 -16.80
C ASP A 128 -18.27 21.90 -17.41
N ILE A 129 -16.96 21.91 -17.70
CA ILE A 129 -16.27 23.03 -18.35
C ILE A 129 -16.82 23.30 -19.75
N ARG A 130 -17.04 22.27 -20.58
CA ARG A 130 -17.60 22.44 -21.92
C ARG A 130 -19.01 23.04 -21.87
N ASP A 131 -19.83 22.55 -20.94
CA ASP A 131 -21.20 23.04 -20.75
C ASP A 131 -21.20 24.51 -20.30
N ARG A 132 -20.37 24.85 -19.31
CA ARG A 132 -20.25 26.23 -18.83
C ARG A 132 -19.64 27.16 -19.87
N ASN A 133 -18.68 26.70 -20.68
CA ASN A 133 -18.13 27.52 -21.76
C ASN A 133 -19.19 27.82 -22.83
N THR A 134 -20.09 26.87 -23.11
CA THR A 134 -21.25 27.09 -24.00
C THR A 134 -22.19 28.15 -23.41
N GLU A 135 -22.45 28.09 -22.11
CA GLU A 135 -23.26 29.09 -21.40
C GLU A 135 -22.61 30.48 -21.41
N VAL A 136 -21.29 30.57 -21.16
CA VAL A 136 -20.51 31.82 -21.29
C VAL A 136 -20.68 32.41 -22.68
N ASN A 137 -20.55 31.61 -23.73
CA ASN A 137 -20.67 32.09 -25.11
C ASN A 137 -22.09 32.57 -25.44
N ARG A 138 -23.13 31.87 -24.95
CA ARG A 138 -24.53 32.31 -25.09
C ARG A 138 -24.76 33.66 -24.43
N LEU A 139 -24.34 33.80 -23.16
CA LEU A 139 -24.49 35.05 -22.41
C LEU A 139 -23.71 36.19 -23.07
N ASN A 140 -22.52 35.92 -23.63
CA ASN A 140 -21.76 36.91 -24.39
C ASN A 140 -22.55 37.46 -25.58
N GLY A 141 -23.22 36.59 -26.34
CA GLY A 141 -24.08 37.02 -27.45
C GLY A 141 -25.29 37.84 -27.00
N GLU A 142 -25.90 37.50 -25.85
CA GLU A 142 -27.01 38.26 -25.27
C GLU A 142 -26.57 39.65 -24.77
N VAL A 143 -25.40 39.72 -24.12
CA VAL A 143 -24.77 40.99 -23.72
C VAL A 143 -24.56 41.87 -24.94
N ASP A 144 -23.87 41.36 -25.98
CA ASP A 144 -23.56 42.14 -27.19
C ASP A 144 -24.87 42.59 -27.89
N ARG A 145 -25.92 41.76 -27.91
CA ARG A 145 -27.23 42.12 -28.49
C ARG A 145 -27.92 43.24 -27.72
N ILE A 146 -27.98 43.15 -26.39
CA ILE A 146 -28.61 44.17 -25.54
C ILE A 146 -27.82 45.48 -25.66
N GLU A 147 -26.49 45.42 -25.56
CA GLU A 147 -25.62 46.60 -25.68
C GLU A 147 -25.83 47.31 -27.03
N ASN A 148 -25.83 46.56 -28.13
CA ASN A 148 -26.04 47.14 -29.45
C ASN A 148 -27.44 47.75 -29.60
N SER A 149 -28.48 47.06 -29.14
CA SER A 149 -29.86 47.57 -29.20
C SER A 149 -30.03 48.83 -28.35
N TYR A 150 -29.43 48.86 -27.16
CA TYR A 150 -29.47 49.98 -26.24
C TYR A 150 -28.79 51.22 -26.84
N ARG A 151 -27.62 51.05 -27.48
CA ARG A 151 -26.92 52.12 -28.21
C ARG A 151 -27.70 52.60 -29.43
N GLN A 152 -28.26 51.68 -30.23
CA GLN A 152 -29.03 52.03 -31.44
C GLN A 152 -30.29 52.84 -31.13
N LEU A 153 -30.98 52.51 -30.03
CA LEU A 153 -32.16 53.25 -29.57
C LEU A 153 -31.81 54.53 -28.79
N ASN A 154 -30.51 54.82 -28.60
CA ASN A 154 -30.01 55.98 -27.85
C ASN A 154 -30.67 56.11 -26.47
N CYS A 155 -30.81 54.97 -25.76
CA CYS A 155 -31.52 54.88 -24.49
C CYS A 155 -30.90 55.76 -23.38
N ASP A 156 -29.64 56.18 -23.52
CA ASP A 156 -28.96 57.11 -22.61
C ASP A 156 -29.50 58.56 -22.68
N ASN A 157 -30.23 58.92 -23.75
CA ASN A 157 -30.63 60.31 -24.03
C ASN A 157 -32.12 60.46 -24.36
N LEU A 158 -32.99 59.73 -23.64
CA LEU A 158 -34.44 59.86 -23.80
C LEU A 158 -34.94 61.23 -23.27
N VAL A 159 -35.78 61.91 -24.06
CA VAL A 159 -36.39 63.20 -23.71
C VAL A 159 -37.93 63.07 -23.77
N PRO A 160 -38.64 63.26 -22.64
CA PRO A 160 -40.10 63.21 -22.62
C PRO A 160 -40.71 64.20 -23.61
N GLY A 161 -41.66 63.73 -24.43
CA GLY A 161 -42.35 64.54 -25.44
C GLY A 161 -41.57 64.78 -26.75
N GLN A 162 -40.31 64.34 -26.85
CA GLN A 162 -39.55 64.30 -28.11
C GLN A 162 -39.27 62.86 -28.56
N THR A 163 -39.08 61.95 -27.61
CA THR A 163 -38.97 60.51 -27.89
C THR A 163 -40.37 59.88 -27.84
N ASP A 164 -40.66 58.98 -28.79
CA ASP A 164 -41.91 58.24 -28.78
C ASP A 164 -42.02 57.29 -27.57
N GLN A 165 -43.24 57.06 -27.09
CA GLN A 165 -43.46 56.18 -25.94
C GLN A 165 -42.98 54.75 -26.23
N ALA A 166 -43.09 54.30 -27.48
CA ALA A 166 -42.63 52.97 -27.90
C ALA A 166 -41.12 52.77 -27.70
N THR A 167 -40.27 53.79 -27.95
CA THR A 167 -38.83 53.69 -27.70
C THR A 167 -38.53 53.70 -26.19
N ILE A 168 -39.25 54.52 -25.42
CA ILE A 168 -39.11 54.54 -23.95
C ILE A 168 -39.42 53.15 -23.35
N ASP A 169 -40.48 52.51 -23.82
CA ASP A 169 -40.89 51.18 -23.37
C ASP A 169 -39.86 50.11 -23.77
N ARG A 170 -39.33 50.17 -25.00
CA ARG A 170 -38.27 49.27 -25.47
C ARG A 170 -36.98 49.41 -24.64
N CYS A 171 -36.55 50.64 -24.35
CA CYS A 171 -35.39 50.89 -23.51
C CYS A 171 -35.59 50.36 -22.08
N SER A 172 -36.80 50.48 -21.53
CA SER A 172 -37.16 49.95 -20.21
C SER A 172 -37.15 48.41 -20.19
N ALA A 173 -37.62 47.77 -21.27
CA ALA A 173 -37.55 46.32 -21.44
C ALA A 173 -36.09 45.83 -21.53
N LEU A 174 -35.26 46.49 -22.35
CA LEU A 174 -33.83 46.16 -22.46
C LEU A 174 -33.09 46.28 -21.12
N PHE A 175 -33.42 47.29 -20.31
CA PHE A 175 -32.85 47.43 -18.98
C PHE A 175 -33.30 46.30 -18.04
N SER A 176 -34.56 45.87 -18.14
CA SER A 176 -35.06 44.72 -17.37
C SER A 176 -34.38 43.41 -17.77
N ASP A 177 -34.18 43.20 -19.07
CA ASP A 177 -33.44 42.05 -19.60
C ASP A 177 -31.96 42.07 -19.15
N TRP A 178 -31.34 43.25 -19.15
CA TRP A 178 -29.98 43.42 -18.61
C TRP A 178 -29.88 43.02 -17.14
N ASN A 179 -30.84 43.41 -16.28
CA ASN A 179 -30.84 43.03 -14.86
C ASN A 179 -30.97 41.51 -14.66
N ARG A 180 -31.79 40.84 -15.49
CA ARG A 180 -31.89 39.38 -15.49
C ARG A 180 -30.56 38.75 -15.91
N LEU A 181 -29.98 39.24 -17.00
CA LEU A 181 -28.70 38.77 -17.50
C LEU A 181 -27.58 38.93 -16.46
N GLN A 182 -27.55 40.04 -15.72
CA GLN A 182 -26.60 40.26 -14.64
C GLN A 182 -26.76 39.23 -13.51
N THR A 183 -28.00 38.80 -13.23
CA THR A 183 -28.26 37.71 -12.26
C THR A 183 -27.68 36.39 -12.76
N ASP A 184 -27.87 36.07 -14.05
CA ASP A 184 -27.35 34.84 -14.64
C ASP A 184 -25.82 34.84 -14.71
N ILE A 185 -25.20 35.97 -15.05
CA ILE A 185 -23.74 36.16 -15.00
C ILE A 185 -23.21 35.92 -13.58
N ASN A 186 -23.90 36.40 -12.55
CA ASN A 186 -23.50 36.18 -11.16
C ASN A 186 -23.61 34.71 -10.75
N ARG A 187 -24.67 34.02 -11.18
CA ARG A 187 -24.83 32.57 -10.97
C ARG A 187 -23.71 31.79 -11.65
N LEU A 188 -23.41 32.10 -12.90
CA LEU A 188 -22.33 31.47 -13.66
C LEU A 188 -20.98 31.73 -13.00
N SER A 189 -20.70 32.97 -12.58
CA SER A 189 -19.47 33.32 -11.85
C SER A 189 -19.28 32.48 -10.58
N ASN A 190 -20.35 32.26 -9.82
CA ASN A 190 -20.30 31.40 -8.63
C ASN A 190 -20.09 29.92 -9.00
N SER A 191 -20.76 29.44 -10.05
CA SER A 191 -20.57 28.07 -10.55
C SER A 191 -19.14 27.83 -11.05
N LEU A 192 -18.52 28.79 -11.73
CA LEU A 192 -17.12 28.69 -12.20
C LEU A 192 -16.14 28.64 -11.03
N ARG A 193 -16.38 29.44 -9.98
CA ARG A 193 -15.58 29.38 -8.75
C ARG A 193 -15.66 28.02 -8.07
N ASP A 194 -16.85 27.45 -7.97
CA ASP A 194 -17.05 26.10 -7.43
C ASP A 194 -16.34 25.03 -8.29
N LEU A 195 -16.50 25.09 -9.61
CA LEU A 195 -15.84 24.19 -10.54
C LEU A 195 -14.31 24.27 -10.45
N ARG A 196 -13.76 25.48 -10.30
CA ARG A 196 -12.33 25.73 -10.08
C ARG A 196 -11.85 25.13 -8.76
N ASN A 197 -12.62 25.25 -7.69
CA ASN A 197 -12.29 24.63 -6.40
C ASN A 197 -12.26 23.11 -6.51
N ARG A 198 -13.28 22.50 -7.14
CA ARG A 198 -13.33 21.06 -7.42
C ARG A 198 -12.13 20.61 -8.25
N TYR A 199 -11.82 21.34 -9.33
CA TYR A 199 -10.62 21.06 -10.14
C TYR A 199 -9.34 21.12 -9.32
N ASN A 200 -9.12 22.16 -8.52
CA ASN A 200 -7.91 22.30 -7.70
C ASN A 200 -7.75 21.15 -6.69
N GLN A 201 -8.86 20.69 -6.08
CA GLN A 201 -8.83 19.54 -5.17
C GLN A 201 -8.38 18.27 -5.90
N VAL A 202 -8.97 17.99 -7.07
CA VAL A 202 -8.68 16.79 -7.85
C VAL A 202 -7.27 16.86 -8.45
N ALA A 203 -6.82 18.03 -8.90
CA ALA A 203 -5.46 18.24 -9.38
C ALA A 203 -4.41 17.99 -8.27
N SER A 204 -4.69 18.43 -7.03
CA SER A 204 -3.84 18.13 -5.88
C SER A 204 -3.78 16.63 -5.57
N GLN A 205 -4.92 15.93 -5.63
CA GLN A 205 -4.96 14.47 -5.49
C GLN A 205 -4.14 13.76 -6.59
N LEU A 206 -4.26 14.21 -7.84
CA LEU A 206 -3.51 13.65 -8.96
C LEU A 206 -2.00 13.87 -8.79
N ALA A 207 -1.57 15.05 -8.32
CA ALA A 207 -0.17 15.32 -8.01
C ALA A 207 0.35 14.43 -6.88
N GLY A 208 -0.47 14.19 -5.85
CA GLY A 208 -0.15 13.23 -4.79
C GLY A 208 0.04 11.81 -5.31
N ILE A 209 -0.89 11.32 -6.12
CA ILE A 209 -0.81 9.99 -6.75
C ILE A 209 0.43 9.90 -7.67
N SER A 210 0.71 10.93 -8.46
CA SER A 210 1.91 10.98 -9.31
C SER A 210 3.20 10.89 -8.49
N ALA A 211 3.28 11.56 -7.34
CA ALA A 211 4.42 11.46 -6.44
C ALA A 211 4.53 10.06 -5.79
N GLU A 212 3.41 9.43 -5.42
CA GLU A 212 3.36 8.04 -4.94
C GLU A 212 3.86 7.05 -6.00
N ILE A 213 3.39 7.21 -7.25
CA ILE A 213 3.84 6.44 -8.42
C ILE A 213 5.35 6.58 -8.59
N ALA A 214 5.90 7.80 -8.63
CA ALA A 214 7.33 8.02 -8.83
C ALA A 214 8.18 7.36 -7.72
N ARG A 215 7.73 7.42 -6.46
CA ARG A 215 8.39 6.74 -5.34
C ARG A 215 8.35 5.22 -5.46
N LEU A 216 7.20 4.67 -5.84
CA LEU A 216 7.05 3.23 -6.04
C LEU A 216 7.91 2.75 -7.22
N LEU A 217 7.93 3.50 -8.31
CA LEU A 217 8.77 3.24 -9.48
C LEU A 217 10.25 3.15 -9.10
N ALA A 218 10.75 4.12 -8.32
CA ALA A 218 12.12 4.13 -7.83
C ALA A 218 12.42 2.90 -6.95
N ARG A 219 11.49 2.50 -6.07
CA ARG A 219 11.62 1.31 -5.22
C ARG A 219 11.59 0.00 -6.02
N MET A 220 10.83 -0.07 -7.11
CA MET A 220 10.69 -1.28 -7.93
C MET A 220 11.83 -1.48 -8.93
N ARG A 221 12.45 -0.41 -9.45
CA ARG A 221 13.51 -0.49 -10.47
C ARG A 221 14.69 -1.38 -10.07
N GLY A 222 15.00 -1.49 -8.78
CA GLY A 222 16.05 -2.37 -8.27
C GLY A 222 15.59 -3.83 -8.15
N PRO A 223 14.88 -4.17 -7.06
CA PRO A 223 14.51 -5.55 -6.73
C PRO A 223 13.51 -6.20 -7.70
N CYS A 224 12.72 -5.40 -8.43
CA CYS A 224 11.58 -5.88 -9.22
C CYS A 224 11.66 -5.49 -10.70
N GLY A 225 12.87 -5.26 -11.22
CA GLY A 225 13.10 -4.83 -12.61
C GLY A 225 12.50 -5.78 -13.67
N HIS A 226 12.29 -7.04 -13.32
CA HIS A 226 11.67 -8.05 -14.19
C HIS A 226 10.12 -8.04 -14.17
N SER A 227 9.49 -7.26 -13.30
CA SER A 227 8.03 -7.24 -13.20
C SER A 227 7.40 -6.53 -14.41
N PRO A 228 6.41 -7.13 -15.08
CA PRO A 228 5.68 -6.46 -16.16
C PRO A 228 4.86 -5.25 -15.68
N ARG A 229 4.61 -5.15 -14.36
CA ARG A 229 3.84 -4.05 -13.75
C ARG A 229 4.59 -2.72 -13.77
N LEU A 230 5.91 -2.73 -13.98
CA LEU A 230 6.69 -1.50 -14.18
C LEU A 230 6.21 -0.70 -15.40
N ALA A 231 5.91 -1.38 -16.50
CA ALA A 231 5.41 -0.73 -17.71
C ALA A 231 4.03 -0.11 -17.51
N GLU A 232 3.16 -0.76 -16.72
CA GLU A 232 1.87 -0.18 -16.32
C GLU A 232 2.07 1.08 -15.48
N LEU A 233 3.03 1.10 -14.57
CA LEU A 233 3.32 2.25 -13.72
C LEU A 233 3.83 3.45 -14.53
N GLU A 234 4.69 3.21 -15.52
CA GLU A 234 5.19 4.23 -16.45
C GLU A 234 4.09 4.76 -17.38
N ALA A 235 3.10 3.94 -17.72
CA ALA A 235 1.91 4.39 -18.45
C ALA A 235 1.05 5.31 -17.56
N MET A 236 0.81 4.91 -16.30
CA MET A 236 0.07 5.73 -15.34
C MET A 236 0.70 7.11 -15.13
N GLU A 237 2.03 7.20 -15.06
CA GLU A 237 2.73 8.49 -14.94
C GLU A 237 2.49 9.41 -16.16
N ARG A 238 2.42 8.85 -17.37
CA ARG A 238 2.14 9.61 -18.59
C ARG A 238 0.71 10.11 -18.65
N ASP A 239 -0.26 9.28 -18.26
CA ASP A 239 -1.68 9.62 -18.28
C ASP A 239 -2.02 10.81 -17.36
N SER A 240 -1.30 10.96 -16.24
CA SER A 240 -1.45 12.12 -15.36
C SER A 240 -1.20 13.47 -16.04
N ASN A 241 -0.41 13.50 -17.12
CA ASN A 241 -0.08 14.75 -17.83
C ASN A 241 -1.16 15.17 -18.86
N ALA A 242 -2.14 14.31 -19.16
CA ALA A 242 -3.14 14.57 -20.20
C ALA A 242 -4.14 15.70 -19.87
N PHE A 243 -4.19 16.16 -18.61
CA PHE A 243 -5.19 17.12 -18.13
C PHE A 243 -4.70 18.58 -18.07
N GLY A 244 -3.58 18.91 -18.73
CA GLY A 244 -2.96 20.23 -18.68
C GLY A 244 -3.85 21.38 -19.20
N SER A 245 -4.78 21.13 -20.12
CA SER A 245 -5.60 22.19 -20.73
C SER A 245 -6.74 22.70 -19.83
N ILE A 246 -7.18 21.90 -18.84
CA ILE A 246 -8.36 22.20 -18.01
C ILE A 246 -8.22 23.55 -17.29
N ARG A 247 -7.03 23.83 -16.76
CA ARG A 247 -6.76 25.09 -16.07
C ARG A 247 -6.90 26.29 -17.01
N THR A 248 -6.37 26.17 -18.23
CA THR A 248 -6.44 27.22 -19.23
C THR A 248 -7.88 27.51 -19.65
N ASP A 249 -8.71 26.48 -19.78
CA ASP A 249 -10.13 26.63 -20.12
C ASP A 249 -10.90 27.35 -19.01
N LEU A 250 -10.64 27.02 -17.74
CA LEU A 250 -11.23 27.72 -16.58
C LEU A 250 -10.81 29.20 -16.53
N ASP A 251 -9.52 29.48 -16.72
CA ASP A 251 -9.01 30.85 -16.73
C ASP A 251 -9.59 31.67 -17.90
N ASP A 252 -9.86 31.04 -19.05
CA ASP A 252 -10.50 31.70 -20.19
C ASP A 252 -11.96 32.08 -19.92
N MET A 253 -12.73 31.16 -19.33
CA MET A 253 -14.12 31.44 -18.92
C MET A 253 -14.20 32.55 -17.87
N ASP A 254 -13.29 32.54 -16.88
CA ASP A 254 -13.20 33.60 -15.87
C ASP A 254 -12.97 34.97 -16.53
N ARG A 255 -12.07 35.06 -17.51
CA ARG A 255 -11.83 36.31 -18.26
C ARG A 255 -13.07 36.78 -19.01
N LYS A 256 -13.79 35.88 -19.69
CA LYS A 256 -15.03 36.21 -20.40
C LYS A 256 -16.12 36.70 -19.45
N VAL A 257 -16.28 36.08 -18.29
CA VAL A 257 -17.23 36.51 -17.26
C VAL A 257 -16.87 37.86 -16.66
N LEU A 258 -15.58 38.15 -16.48
CA LEU A 258 -15.11 39.47 -16.02
C LEU A 258 -15.44 40.58 -17.02
N ARG A 259 -15.39 40.32 -18.34
CA ARG A 259 -15.84 41.28 -19.38
C ARG A 259 -17.29 41.71 -19.14
N PHE A 260 -18.17 40.77 -18.81
CA PHE A 260 -19.59 41.08 -18.56
C PHE A 260 -19.80 42.03 -17.38
N LYS A 261 -19.08 41.79 -16.28
CA LYS A 261 -19.17 42.62 -15.07
C LYS A 261 -18.63 44.04 -15.27
N GLY A 262 -17.79 44.26 -16.28
CA GLY A 262 -17.25 45.57 -16.64
C GLY A 262 -18.23 46.45 -17.42
N LEU A 263 -19.24 45.86 -18.07
CA LEU A 263 -20.24 46.60 -18.85
C LEU A 263 -21.31 47.17 -17.92
N LYS A 264 -21.57 48.48 -18.02
CA LYS A 264 -22.62 49.17 -17.25
C LYS A 264 -23.69 49.67 -18.22
N VAL A 265 -24.78 48.91 -18.37
CA VAL A 265 -26.02 49.44 -18.95
C VAL A 265 -26.70 50.25 -17.86
N ILE A 266 -26.78 51.57 -18.04
CA ILE A 266 -27.34 52.50 -17.06
C ILE A 266 -28.87 52.53 -17.24
N GLN A 267 -29.61 52.73 -16.15
CA GLN A 267 -31.05 52.94 -16.25
C GLN A 267 -31.32 54.20 -17.10
N PRO A 268 -32.22 54.16 -18.10
CA PRO A 268 -32.54 55.33 -18.91
C PRO A 268 -33.00 56.48 -17.99
N LYS A 269 -32.23 57.57 -17.94
CA LYS A 269 -32.62 58.78 -17.22
C LYS A 269 -33.34 59.69 -18.19
N MET A 270 -34.61 59.97 -17.93
CA MET A 270 -35.35 60.96 -18.71
C MET A 270 -34.75 62.34 -18.46
N ARG A 271 -34.23 62.99 -19.50
CA ARG A 271 -33.74 64.38 -19.38
C ARG A 271 -34.95 65.31 -19.26
N PRO A 272 -34.91 66.31 -18.36
CA PRO A 272 -35.98 67.29 -18.26
C PRO A 272 -36.14 68.03 -19.60
N MET A 273 -37.39 68.25 -20.01
CA MET A 273 -37.74 69.00 -21.20
C MET A 273 -37.26 70.45 -21.03
N ILE A 274 -36.21 70.86 -21.76
CA ILE A 274 -35.79 72.27 -21.78
C ILE A 274 -36.80 73.00 -22.67
N ARG A 275 -37.76 73.71 -22.05
CA ARG A 275 -38.60 74.64 -22.80
C ARG A 275 -37.70 75.74 -23.37
N PRO A 276 -37.84 76.12 -24.65
CA PRO A 276 -37.22 77.34 -25.15
C PRO A 276 -37.61 78.48 -24.20
N ALA A 277 -36.65 79.27 -23.74
CA ALA A 277 -36.94 80.45 -22.95
C ALA A 277 -37.92 81.32 -23.75
N ASP A 278 -39.12 81.55 -23.20
CA ASP A 278 -40.06 82.50 -23.79
C ASP A 278 -39.34 83.85 -23.90
N ASP A 279 -39.17 84.31 -25.14
CA ASP A 279 -38.63 85.62 -25.53
C ASP A 279 -39.64 86.71 -25.12
N LYS A 280 -39.81 86.92 -23.80
CA LYS A 280 -40.70 87.94 -23.21
C LYS A 280 -39.97 89.26 -23.03
N ASP A 281 -39.46 89.84 -24.11
CA ASP A 281 -38.94 91.21 -24.08
C ASP A 281 -39.25 92.04 -25.35
N LYS A 282 -40.39 91.77 -26.00
CA LYS A 282 -40.98 92.71 -26.96
C LYS A 282 -42.11 93.52 -26.31
N LYS A 283 -41.74 94.62 -25.65
CA LYS A 283 -42.67 95.67 -25.20
C LYS A 283 -43.50 96.19 -26.39
N PRO A 284 -44.83 96.32 -26.28
CA PRO A 284 -45.62 96.98 -27.30
C PRO A 284 -45.36 98.49 -27.26
N LYS A 285 -44.97 99.07 -28.41
CA LYS A 285 -44.91 100.52 -28.59
C LYS A 285 -46.34 101.08 -28.63
N ILE A 286 -46.78 101.67 -27.53
CA ILE A 286 -47.95 102.54 -27.49
C ILE A 286 -47.53 103.89 -28.11
N ARG A 287 -48.18 104.30 -29.21
CA ARG A 287 -48.14 105.71 -29.68
C ARG A 287 -49.30 106.47 -29.02
N PRO A 288 -49.06 107.58 -28.33
CA PRO A 288 -50.10 108.55 -28.02
C PRO A 288 -50.32 109.49 -29.20
N HIS A 289 -51.60 109.79 -29.45
CA HIS A 289 -52.25 110.78 -30.34
C HIS A 289 -51.43 111.45 -31.44
#